data_AF-A0A1F2TVK9-F1
#
_entry.id   AF-A0A1F2TVK9-F1
#
_cell.length_a   1.000
_cell.length_b   1.000
_cell.length_c   1.000
_cell.angle_alpha   90.00
_cell.angle_beta   90.00
_cell.angle_gamma   90.00
#
_symmetry.space_group_name_H-M   'P 1'
#
loop_
_entity.id
_entity.type
_entity.pdbx_description
1 polymer ?
#
loop_
_entity_poly.entity_id
_entity_poly.type
_entity_poly.pdbx_seq_one_letter_code
_entity_poly.pdbx_strand_id
1 'polypeptide(L)'
;MGSAKRLASSLLLASGIVLVLMGLSTALGFTAVGMVTSVTVIAALLYAGGLWLGGTPRVAAPAGAEKVLVFDRGLRIAAGAAPGASLLTQFPESMRAEIETHCRAALRGQHSHFTCEHAGKRVLFDVAPIQSVAGLVLYGVLITGSGNAVAALTPAVA
;
A
#
# COMPACT_ATOMS: atom_id res chain seq x y z
N MET A 1 20.53 7.51 -11.17
CA MET A 1 21.63 7.66 -10.17
C MET A 1 21.24 7.37 -8.71
N GLY A 2 19.96 7.23 -8.33
CA GLY A 2 19.57 6.92 -6.94
C GLY A 2 19.76 5.45 -6.52
N SER A 3 19.60 4.49 -7.45
CA SER A 3 19.61 3.06 -7.13
C SER A 3 20.99 2.51 -6.74
N ALA A 4 22.06 3.04 -7.35
CA ALA A 4 23.44 2.62 -7.05
C ALA A 4 23.87 2.99 -5.62
N LYS A 5 23.49 4.19 -5.14
CA LYS A 5 23.79 4.63 -3.77
C LYS A 5 23.04 3.80 -2.72
N ARG A 6 21.80 3.39 -3.01
CA ARG A 6 21.01 2.52 -2.14
C ARG A 6 21.59 1.10 -2.05
N LEU A 7 22.02 0.54 -3.18
CA LEU A 7 22.67 -0.77 -3.21
C LEU A 7 24.00 -0.77 -2.44
N ALA A 8 24.83 0.25 -2.66
CA ALA A 8 26.10 0.38 -1.94
C ALA A 8 25.90 0.54 -0.41
N SER A 9 24.92 1.36 0.00
CA SER A 9 24.62 1.55 1.42
C SER A 9 24.04 0.28 2.07
N SER A 10 23.26 -0.50 1.32
CA SER A 10 22.71 -1.77 1.81
C SER A 10 23.80 -2.84 1.97
N LEU A 11 24.76 -2.88 1.05
CA LEU A 11 25.90 -3.82 1.11
C LEU A 11 26.84 -3.49 2.26
N LEU A 12 27.13 -2.21 2.50
CA LEU A 12 27.92 -1.77 3.64
C LEU A 12 27.25 -2.10 4.98
N LEU A 13 25.94 -1.91 5.07
CA LEU A 13 25.16 -2.26 6.27
C LEU A 13 25.18 -3.77 6.53
N ALA A 14 24.91 -4.58 5.50
CA ALA A 14 24.91 -6.03 5.61
C ALA A 14 26.30 -6.57 6.02
N SER A 15 27.36 -6.03 5.40
CA SER A 15 28.74 -6.35 5.74
C SER A 15 29.08 -6.00 7.20
N GLY A 16 28.68 -4.81 7.65
CA GLY A 16 28.87 -4.38 9.04
C GLY A 16 28.18 -5.28 10.06
N ILE A 17 26.94 -5.71 9.77
CA ILE A 17 26.19 -6.62 10.64
C ILE A 17 26.90 -7.98 10.75
N VAL A 18 27.38 -8.53 9.63
CA VAL A 18 28.10 -9.81 9.61
C VAL A 18 29.42 -9.73 10.39
N LEU A 19 30.17 -8.63 10.23
CA LEU A 19 31.42 -8.39 10.97
C LEU A 19 31.19 -8.28 12.48
N VAL A 20 30.14 -7.59 12.91
CA VAL A 20 29.77 -7.49 14.34
C VAL A 20 29.37 -8.85 14.88
N LEU A 21 28.55 -9.62 14.16
CA LEU A 21 28.12 -10.95 14.59
C LEU A 21 29.29 -11.95 14.66
N MET A 22 30.21 -11.91 13.70
CA MET A 22 31.43 -12.73 13.75
C MET A 22 32.32 -12.34 14.93
N GLY A 23 32.56 -11.05 15.15
CA GLY A 23 33.36 -10.56 16.28
C GLY A 23 32.75 -10.89 17.64
N LEU A 24 31.42 -10.82 17.77
CA LEU A 24 30.72 -11.20 19.00
C LEU A 24 30.79 -12.71 19.25
N SER A 25 30.65 -13.51 18.19
CA SER A 25 30.68 -14.98 18.26
C SER A 25 32.07 -15.52 18.60
N THR A 26 33.13 -14.87 18.10
CA THR A 26 34.51 -15.22 18.45
C THR A 26 34.87 -14.77 19.87
N ALA A 27 34.34 -13.64 20.34
CA ALA A 27 34.63 -13.11 21.67
C ALA A 27 33.90 -13.83 22.82
N LEU A 28 32.68 -14.32 22.60
CA LEU A 28 31.85 -14.95 23.65
C LEU A 28 32.01 -16.47 23.77
N GLY A 29 32.64 -17.11 22.78
CA GLY A 29 32.55 -18.56 22.59
C GLY A 29 31.10 -19.01 22.36
N PHE A 30 30.90 -20.27 21.95
CA PHE A 30 29.57 -20.88 21.81
C PHE A 30 28.95 -21.15 23.19
N THR A 31 28.67 -20.10 23.95
CA THR A 31 28.01 -20.17 25.25
C THR A 31 26.52 -19.85 25.07
N ALA A 32 25.66 -20.53 25.82
CA ALA A 32 24.21 -20.33 25.75
C ALA A 32 23.82 -18.86 26.00
N VAL A 33 24.58 -18.17 26.85
CA VAL A 33 24.42 -16.72 27.11
C VAL A 33 24.65 -15.91 25.84
N GLY A 34 25.69 -16.19 25.06
CA GLY A 34 25.98 -15.48 23.81
C GLY A 34 24.87 -15.60 22.76
N MET A 35 24.21 -16.75 22.67
CA MET A 35 23.05 -16.94 21.78
C MET A 35 21.85 -16.08 22.19
N VAL A 36 21.54 -16.00 23.48
CA VAL A 36 20.41 -15.17 23.96
C VAL A 36 20.68 -13.70 23.70
N THR A 37 21.91 -13.24 23.94
CA THR A 37 22.31 -11.86 23.70
C THR A 37 22.22 -11.50 22.21
N SER A 38 22.68 -12.39 21.31
CA SER A 38 22.62 -12.12 19.86
C SER A 38 21.18 -12.03 19.34
N VAL A 39 20.28 -12.92 19.77
CA VAL A 39 18.85 -12.85 19.44
C VAL A 39 18.23 -11.55 19.93
N THR A 40 18.58 -11.13 21.16
CA THR A 40 18.07 -9.89 21.75
C THR A 40 18.55 -8.67 20.96
N VAL A 41 19.82 -8.64 20.54
CA VAL A 41 20.37 -7.55 19.70
C VAL A 41 19.73 -7.53 18.31
N ILE A 42 19.53 -8.70 17.68
CA ILE A 42 18.85 -8.79 16.38
C ILE A 42 17.40 -8.29 16.51
N ALA A 43 16.67 -8.71 17.55
CA ALA A 43 15.31 -8.25 17.80
C ALA A 43 15.26 -6.73 18.04
N ALA A 44 16.20 -6.18 18.80
CA ALA A 44 16.31 -4.74 19.04
C ALA A 44 16.66 -3.96 17.76
N LEU A 45 17.55 -4.47 16.92
CA LEU A 45 17.89 -3.86 15.63
C LEU A 45 16.73 -3.92 14.64
N LEU A 46 16.00 -5.04 14.59
CA LEU A 46 14.79 -5.17 13.77
C LEU A 46 13.67 -4.24 14.27
N TYR A 47 13.53 -4.09 15.59
CA TYR A 47 12.57 -3.16 16.19
C TYR A 47 12.94 -1.71 15.91
N ALA A 48 14.20 -1.32 16.15
CA ALA A 48 14.70 0.02 15.88
C ALA A 48 14.67 0.35 14.39
N GLY A 49 15.10 -0.58 13.54
CA GLY A 49 15.01 -0.46 12.07
C GLY A 49 13.57 -0.43 11.59
N GLY A 50 12.68 -1.22 12.19
CA GLY A 50 11.25 -1.22 11.92
C GLY A 50 10.57 0.09 12.32
N LEU A 51 11.00 0.74 13.40
CA LEU A 51 10.53 2.07 13.77
C LEU A 51 11.09 3.17 12.85
N TRP A 52 12.33 3.02 12.40
CA TRP A 52 13.00 4.03 11.57
C TRP A 52 12.58 3.95 10.08
N LEU A 53 12.32 2.75 9.57
CA LEU A 53 11.82 2.48 8.22
C LEU A 53 10.28 2.42 8.17
N GLY A 54 9.64 2.09 9.30
CA GLY A 54 8.19 2.08 9.48
C GLY A 54 7.64 3.38 10.05
N GLY A 55 8.37 4.49 9.88
CA GLY A 55 7.72 5.80 9.85
C GLY A 55 6.57 5.70 8.86
N THR A 56 5.34 5.84 9.35
CA THR A 56 4.10 5.78 8.56
C THR A 56 4.37 6.29 7.16
N PRO A 57 4.14 5.52 6.09
CA PRO A 57 4.34 6.04 4.76
C PRO A 57 3.39 7.23 4.58
N ARG A 58 3.89 8.45 4.80
CA ARG A 58 3.53 9.61 3.99
C ARG A 58 4.11 9.32 2.61
N VAL A 59 3.54 8.32 1.94
CA VAL A 59 3.62 8.23 0.51
C VAL A 59 2.74 9.38 0.03
N ALA A 60 3.35 10.55 -0.05
CA ALA A 60 2.96 11.55 -1.03
C ALA A 60 3.15 10.84 -2.37
N ALA A 61 2.14 10.05 -2.75
CA ALA A 61 2.11 9.36 -4.02
C ALA A 61 2.26 10.45 -5.09
N PRO A 62 3.26 10.34 -6.00
CA PRO A 62 3.34 11.25 -7.13
C PRO A 62 1.99 11.24 -7.84
N ALA A 63 1.52 12.43 -8.25
CA ALA A 63 0.29 12.59 -9.01
C ALA A 63 0.38 11.73 -10.28
N GLY A 64 -0.20 10.53 -10.26
CA GLY A 64 -0.06 9.53 -11.33
C GLY A 64 0.22 8.10 -10.87
N ALA A 65 0.49 7.84 -9.59
CA ALA A 65 0.57 6.47 -9.08
C ALA A 65 -0.85 5.91 -8.89
N GLU A 66 -1.11 4.75 -9.50
CA GLU A 66 -2.32 3.96 -9.27
C GLU A 66 -2.50 3.74 -7.77
N LYS A 67 -3.64 4.18 -7.22
CA LYS A 67 -3.95 3.99 -5.79
C LYS A 67 -4.99 2.90 -5.65
N VAL A 68 -4.63 1.86 -4.93
CA VAL A 68 -5.55 0.80 -4.52
C VAL A 68 -5.94 1.07 -3.06
N LEU A 69 -7.23 1.26 -2.82
CA LEU A 69 -7.81 1.51 -1.50
C LEU A 69 -8.78 0.39 -1.17
N VAL A 70 -8.58 -0.29 -0.04
CA VAL A 70 -9.53 -1.28 0.46
C VAL A 70 -10.38 -0.63 1.54
N PHE A 71 -11.71 -0.77 1.45
CA PHE A 71 -12.65 -0.14 2.37
C PHE A 71 -13.67 -1.13 2.95
N ASP A 72 -14.14 -0.84 4.16
CA ASP A 72 -15.15 -1.62 4.87
C ASP A 72 -16.59 -1.16 4.57
N ARG A 73 -17.56 -1.80 5.22
CA ARG A 73 -18.99 -1.45 5.07
C ARG A 73 -19.34 -0.04 5.56
N GLY A 74 -18.52 0.53 6.45
CA GLY A 74 -18.65 1.90 6.93
C GLY A 74 -17.97 2.94 6.03
N LEU A 75 -17.49 2.53 4.84
CA LEU A 75 -16.69 3.35 3.93
C LEU A 75 -15.43 3.90 4.61
N ARG A 76 -14.86 3.14 5.55
CA ARG A 76 -13.56 3.44 6.15
C ARG A 76 -12.49 2.61 5.48
N ILE A 77 -11.30 3.17 5.37
CA ILE A 77 -10.17 2.48 4.75
C ILE A 77 -9.70 1.37 5.68
N ALA A 78 -9.84 0.13 5.23
CA ALA A 78 -9.38 -1.06 5.93
C ALA A 78 -7.88 -1.31 5.67
N ALA A 79 -7.40 -1.03 4.46
CA ALA A 79 -5.99 -1.13 4.10
C ALA A 79 -5.59 -0.04 3.09
N GLY A 80 -4.37 0.51 3.26
CA GLY A 80 -3.81 1.54 2.39
C GLY A 80 -3.08 2.63 3.16
N ALA A 81 -2.94 3.81 2.55
CA ALA A 81 -2.14 4.92 3.07
C ALA A 81 -2.72 5.61 4.33
N ALA A 82 -4.00 5.41 4.65
CA ALA A 82 -4.66 6.01 5.81
C ALA A 82 -5.72 5.08 6.41
N PRO A 83 -5.33 3.98 7.06
CA PRO A 83 -6.28 3.04 7.67
C PRO A 83 -7.12 3.72 8.75
N GLY A 84 -8.41 3.36 8.82
CA GLY A 84 -9.38 3.92 9.76
C GLY A 84 -9.97 5.28 9.34
N ALA A 85 -9.35 6.00 8.41
CA ALA A 85 -9.90 7.24 7.88
C ALA A 85 -11.13 6.98 6.98
N SER A 86 -11.99 7.99 6.86
CA SER A 86 -13.12 7.95 5.92
C SER A 86 -12.61 7.99 4.49
N LEU A 87 -13.05 7.05 3.66
CA LEU A 87 -12.67 6.94 2.25
C LEU A 87 -12.95 8.25 1.49
N LEU A 88 -14.10 8.88 1.75
CA LEU A 88 -14.53 10.09 1.05
C LEU A 88 -13.65 11.31 1.35
N THR A 89 -13.00 11.34 2.52
CA THR A 89 -12.11 12.45 2.89
C THR A 89 -10.82 12.48 2.05
N GLN A 90 -10.47 11.38 1.39
CA GLN A 90 -9.34 11.33 0.47
C GLN A 90 -9.63 11.98 -0.89
N PHE A 91 -10.90 12.25 -1.18
CA PHE A 91 -11.33 12.78 -2.47
C PHE A 91 -11.87 14.22 -2.35
N PRO A 92 -11.65 15.06 -3.38
CA PRO A 92 -12.31 16.34 -3.53
C PRO A 92 -13.83 16.25 -3.44
N GLU A 93 -14.47 17.28 -2.88
CA GLU A 93 -15.92 17.30 -2.63
C GLU A 93 -16.76 17.02 -3.87
N SER A 94 -16.32 17.51 -5.04
CA SER A 94 -17.04 17.32 -6.31
C SER A 94 -17.21 15.85 -6.72
N MET A 95 -16.33 14.95 -6.27
CA MET A 95 -16.37 13.53 -6.65
C MET A 95 -16.96 12.62 -5.55
N ARG A 96 -17.18 13.14 -4.33
CA ARG A 96 -17.53 12.30 -3.17
C ARG A 96 -18.84 11.56 -3.36
N ALA A 97 -19.88 12.22 -3.88
CA ALA A 97 -21.20 11.62 -4.04
C ALA A 97 -21.22 10.46 -5.04
N GLU A 98 -20.47 10.60 -6.14
CA GLU A 98 -20.38 9.56 -7.19
C GLU A 98 -19.58 8.36 -6.66
N ILE A 99 -18.40 8.61 -6.07
CA ILE A 99 -17.57 7.56 -5.45
C ILE A 99 -18.36 6.82 -4.37
N GLU A 100 -19.08 7.52 -3.49
CA GLU A 100 -19.91 6.92 -2.44
C GLU A 100 -20.97 5.97 -3.02
N THR A 101 -21.64 6.40 -4.09
CA THR A 101 -22.68 5.60 -4.75
C THR A 101 -22.11 4.30 -5.30
N HIS A 102 -20.99 4.37 -6.02
CA HIS A 102 -20.31 3.20 -6.58
C HIS A 102 -19.70 2.28 -5.51
N CYS A 103 -19.09 2.85 -4.47
CA CYS A 103 -18.57 2.06 -3.35
C CYS A 103 -19.68 1.30 -2.61
N ARG A 104 -20.86 1.92 -2.42
CA ARG A 104 -22.03 1.23 -1.85
C ARG A 104 -22.59 0.15 -2.77
N ALA A 105 -22.56 0.36 -4.08
CA ALA A 105 -22.96 -0.66 -5.06
C ALA A 105 -22.02 -1.88 -4.98
N ALA A 106 -20.72 -1.66 -4.84
CA ALA A 106 -19.75 -2.73 -4.65
C ALA A 106 -19.94 -3.49 -3.36
N LEU A 107 -20.29 -2.84 -2.25
CA LEU A 107 -20.64 -3.55 -1.02
C LEU A 107 -21.90 -4.42 -1.15
N ARG A 108 -22.72 -4.20 -2.17
CA ARG A 108 -23.85 -5.07 -2.56
C ARG A 108 -23.46 -6.15 -3.57
N GLY A 109 -22.18 -6.26 -3.92
CA GLY A 109 -21.65 -7.27 -4.85
C GLY A 109 -21.55 -6.80 -6.31
N GLN A 110 -21.78 -5.51 -6.60
CA GLN A 110 -21.71 -5.00 -7.98
C GLN A 110 -20.31 -4.50 -8.32
N HIS A 111 -19.75 -4.98 -9.42
CA HIS A 111 -18.54 -4.40 -9.99
C HIS A 111 -18.92 -3.19 -10.84
N SER A 112 -18.19 -2.08 -10.72
CA SER A 112 -18.47 -0.88 -11.52
C SER A 112 -17.20 -0.13 -11.89
N HIS A 113 -17.16 0.31 -13.14
CA HIS A 113 -16.12 1.17 -13.69
C HIS A 113 -16.75 2.52 -14.07
N PHE A 114 -16.16 3.63 -13.63
CA PHE A 114 -16.68 4.96 -13.88
C PHE A 114 -15.57 6.00 -13.98
N THR A 115 -15.90 7.17 -14.50
CA THR A 115 -14.95 8.28 -14.68
C THR A 115 -15.51 9.55 -14.09
N CYS A 116 -14.75 10.22 -13.23
CA CYS A 116 -15.12 11.54 -12.71
C CYS A 116 -14.23 12.62 -13.33
N GLU A 117 -14.80 13.81 -13.57
CA GLU A 117 -14.03 14.98 -13.97
C GLU A 117 -13.72 15.85 -12.74
N HIS A 118 -12.45 16.18 -12.55
CA HIS A 118 -12.01 17.10 -11.51
C HIS A 118 -10.88 17.99 -12.02
N ALA A 119 -11.05 19.31 -11.89
CA ALA A 119 -10.08 20.31 -12.36
C ALA A 119 -9.69 20.12 -13.84
N GLY A 120 -10.66 19.80 -14.70
CA GLY A 120 -10.45 19.56 -16.13
C GLY A 120 -9.69 18.28 -16.47
N LYS A 121 -9.47 17.39 -15.49
CA LYS A 121 -8.87 16.07 -15.69
C LYS A 121 -9.92 14.99 -15.44
N ARG A 122 -9.99 14.01 -16.36
CA ARG A 122 -10.80 12.80 -16.16
C ARG A 122 -9.98 11.78 -15.39
N VAL A 123 -10.51 11.36 -14.24
CA VAL A 123 -9.94 10.32 -13.40
C VAL A 123 -10.80 9.08 -13.55
N LEU A 124 -10.14 7.94 -13.76
CA LEU A 124 -10.81 6.68 -14.00
C LEU A 124 -10.75 5.82 -12.75
N PHE A 125 -11.91 5.28 -12.37
CA PHE A 125 -12.12 4.54 -11.16
C PHE A 125 -12.68 3.16 -11.48
N ASP A 126 -12.14 2.16 -10.80
CA ASP A 126 -12.67 0.80 -10.79
C ASP A 126 -13.01 0.41 -9.35
N VAL A 127 -14.20 -0.14 -9.14
CA VAL A 127 -14.68 -0.55 -7.82
C VAL A 127 -15.24 -1.96 -7.87
N ALA A 128 -14.62 -2.86 -7.11
CA ALA A 128 -15.01 -4.26 -7.04
C ALA A 128 -15.31 -4.72 -5.59
N PRO A 129 -16.24 -5.66 -5.41
CA PRO A 129 -16.41 -6.36 -4.13
C PRO A 129 -15.25 -7.32 -3.86
N ILE A 130 -14.85 -7.42 -2.60
CA ILE A 130 -14.02 -8.52 -2.09
C ILE A 130 -14.94 -9.49 -1.35
N GLN A 131 -15.10 -10.67 -1.91
CA GLN A 131 -15.97 -11.72 -1.38
C GLN A 131 -15.16 -12.80 -0.67
N SER A 132 -15.73 -13.35 0.40
CA SER A 132 -15.25 -14.58 1.00
C SER A 132 -15.52 -15.79 0.09
N VAL A 133 -14.93 -16.94 0.41
CA VAL A 133 -15.23 -18.22 -0.24
C VAL A 133 -16.72 -18.61 -0.17
N ALA A 134 -17.48 -18.06 0.79
CA ALA A 134 -18.91 -18.27 0.94
C ALA A 134 -19.77 -17.24 0.15
N GLY A 135 -19.17 -16.39 -0.69
CA GLY A 135 -19.86 -15.36 -1.47
C GLY A 135 -20.27 -14.11 -0.67
N LEU A 136 -19.95 -14.05 0.63
CA LEU A 136 -20.22 -12.86 1.46
C LEU A 136 -19.26 -11.73 1.10
N VAL A 137 -19.77 -10.55 0.76
CA VAL A 137 -18.97 -9.33 0.54
C VAL A 137 -18.46 -8.81 1.90
N LEU A 138 -17.15 -8.88 2.10
CA LEU A 138 -16.46 -8.45 3.32
C LEU A 138 -15.99 -6.99 3.21
N TYR A 139 -15.39 -6.66 2.06
CA TYR A 139 -14.79 -5.36 1.78
C TYR A 139 -15.10 -4.93 0.34
N GLY A 140 -14.84 -3.67 0.01
CA GLY A 140 -14.71 -3.20 -1.36
C GLY A 140 -13.28 -2.77 -1.65
N VAL A 141 -12.88 -2.84 -2.91
CA VAL A 141 -11.65 -2.24 -3.41
C VAL A 141 -11.98 -1.13 -4.39
N LEU A 142 -11.33 0.02 -4.23
CA LEU A 142 -11.38 1.17 -5.14
C LEU A 142 -9.99 1.35 -5.72
N ILE A 143 -9.87 1.25 -7.03
CA ILE A 143 -8.65 1.45 -7.79
C ILE A 143 -8.77 2.76 -8.55
N THR A 144 -7.82 3.66 -8.35
CA THR A 144 -7.76 4.93 -9.07
C THR A 144 -6.65 4.85 -10.11
N GLY A 145 -7.00 4.76 -11.38
CA GLY A 145 -6.04 4.83 -12.47
C GLY A 145 -5.81 6.28 -12.91
N SER A 146 -4.56 6.67 -13.14
CA SER A 146 -4.29 7.81 -14.01
C SER A 146 -4.62 7.36 -15.43
N GLY A 147 -5.83 7.65 -15.89
CA GLY A 147 -6.31 7.21 -17.19
C GLY A 147 -5.35 7.63 -18.31
N ASN A 148 -4.70 6.67 -18.95
CA ASN A 148 -4.50 6.80 -20.39
C ASN A 148 -5.87 6.56 -21.00
N ALA A 149 -6.33 7.53 -21.81
CA ALA A 149 -7.56 7.38 -22.58
C ALA A 149 -7.45 6.10 -23.42
N VAL A 150 -8.27 5.10 -23.12
CA VAL A 150 -8.52 4.01 -24.05
C VAL A 150 -9.31 4.63 -25.19
N ALA A 151 -8.68 4.75 -26.36
CA ALA A 151 -9.36 5.19 -27.56
C ALA A 151 -10.60 4.31 -27.74
N ALA A 152 -11.78 4.95 -27.83
CA ALA A 152 -13.02 4.26 -28.10
C ALA A 152 -12.84 3.43 -29.38
N LEU A 153 -12.91 2.11 -29.28
CA LEU A 153 -13.13 1.24 -30.43
C LEU A 153 -14.51 1.60 -30.98
N THR A 154 -14.50 2.42 -32.02
CA THR A 154 -15.67 2.74 -32.84
C THR A 154 -16.32 1.41 -33.27
N PRO A 155 -17.63 1.20 -33.05
CA PRO A 155 -18.30 0.05 -33.65
C PRO A 155 -18.26 0.24 -35.17
N ALA A 156 -17.46 -0.59 -35.84
CA ALA A 156 -17.55 -0.74 -37.27
C ALA A 156 -18.90 -1.40 -37.57
N VAL A 157 -19.80 -0.59 -38.12
CA VAL A 157 -21.03 -1.00 -38.77
C VAL A 157 -20.70 -2.04 -39.85
N ALA A 158 -21.44 -3.14 -39.86
CA ALA A 158 -21.67 -3.97 -41.04
C ALA A 158 -23.17 -4.17 -41.18
#